data_AF-A0A560D206-F1
#
_entry.id   AF-A0A560D206-F1
#
_cell.length_a   1.000
_cell.length_b   1.000
_cell.length_c   1.000
_cell.angle_alpha   90.00
_cell.angle_beta   90.00
_cell.angle_gamma   90.00
#
_symmetry.space_group_name_H-M   'P 1'
#
loop_
_entity.id
_entity.type
_entity.pdbx_description
1 polymer ?
#
loop_
_entity_poly.entity_id
_entity_poly.type
_entity_poly.pdbx_seq_one_letter_code
_entity_poly.pdbx_strand_id
1 'polypeptide(L)' 'MPAKKHRTELTATSIAKLKPPAIGRLWIADSIVPGFGVRVTDKRSKTFVLRTRYPGETSASRREIGKVGEIN' A
#
# COMPACT_ATOMS: atom_id res chain seq x y z
N MET A 1 -5.80 12.18 21.63
CA MET A 1 -5.23 10.85 21.32
C MET A 1 -4.02 11.04 20.43
N PRO A 2 -2.82 10.58 20.78
CA PRO A 2 -1.68 10.70 19.87
C PRO A 2 -1.98 9.87 18.63
N ALA A 3 -1.96 10.49 17.45
CA ALA A 3 -2.17 9.80 16.20
C ALA A 3 -1.08 8.74 16.03
N LYS A 4 -1.44 7.47 16.18
CA LYS A 4 -0.57 6.33 15.94
C LYS A 4 -0.01 6.50 14.52
N LYS A 5 1.31 6.69 14.39
CA LYS A 5 2.01 6.85 13.09
C LYS A 5 1.83 5.57 12.27
N HIS A 6 0.70 5.44 11.60
CA HIS A 6 0.35 4.33 10.70
C HIS A 6 0.93 4.52 9.29
N ARG A 7 1.65 5.62 9.06
CA ARG A 7 2.23 5.97 7.77
C ARG A 7 3.74 5.92 7.89
N THR A 8 4.35 5.18 7.00
CA THR A 8 5.80 5.03 6.91
C THR A 8 6.22 5.52 5.54
N GLU A 9 7.40 6.12 5.46
CA GLU A 9 7.97 6.51 4.18
C GLU A 9 8.35 5.25 3.39
N LEU A 10 7.65 5.02 2.28
CA LEU A 10 7.92 3.89 1.41
C LEU A 10 9.07 4.25 0.48
N THR A 11 10.21 3.62 0.71
CA THR A 11 11.38 3.64 -0.16
C THR A 11 11.47 2.30 -0.87
N ALA A 12 12.16 2.25 -2.02
CA ALA A 12 12.37 0.99 -2.74
C ALA A 12 12.99 -0.09 -1.83
N THR A 13 13.95 0.31 -0.99
CA THR A 13 14.59 -0.57 0.00
C THR A 13 13.64 -1.02 1.09
N SER A 14 12.77 -0.14 1.61
CA SER A 14 11.80 -0.54 2.63
C SER A 14 10.77 -1.52 2.06
N ILE A 15 10.27 -1.27 0.85
CA ILE A 15 9.34 -2.16 0.12
C ILE A 15 9.99 -3.53 -0.12
N ALA A 16 11.26 -3.57 -0.54
CA ALA A 16 11.99 -4.81 -0.76
C ALA A 16 12.08 -5.66 0.53
N LYS A 17 12.31 -5.01 1.68
CA LYS A 17 12.43 -5.67 3.00
C LYS A 17 11.10 -6.07 3.64
N LEU A 18 9.95 -5.65 3.09
CA LEU A 18 8.66 -6.01 3.65
C LEU A 18 8.45 -7.53 3.69
N LYS A 19 8.16 -8.03 4.89
CA LYS A 19 7.83 -9.43 5.13
C LYS A 19 6.35 -9.69 4.84
N PRO A 20 6.02 -10.83 4.23
CA PRO A 20 4.63 -11.25 4.09
C PRO A 20 4.00 -11.48 5.49
N PRO A 21 2.72 -11.15 5.69
CA PRO A 21 1.99 -11.57 6.88
C PRO A 21 1.83 -13.09 6.88
N ALA A 22 1.67 -13.70 8.07
CA ALA A 22 1.46 -15.13 8.21
C ALA A 22 0.17 -15.60 7.52
N ILE A 23 -0.88 -14.77 7.55
CA ILE A 23 -2.18 -15.05 6.94
C ILE A 23 -2.73 -13.77 6.33
N GLY A 24 -3.32 -13.88 5.14
CA GLY A 24 -4.09 -12.81 4.51
C GLY A 24 -3.24 -11.74 3.84
N ARG A 25 -3.59 -10.46 4.06
CA ARG A 25 -3.01 -9.32 3.36
C ARG A 25 -2.73 -8.17 4.33
N LEU A 26 -1.55 -7.58 4.22
CA LEU A 26 -1.12 -6.41 4.97
C LEU A 26 -1.12 -5.20 4.03
N TRP A 27 -1.72 -4.09 4.46
CA TRP A 27 -1.65 -2.81 3.77
C TRP A 27 -0.78 -1.85 4.55
N ILE A 28 0.25 -1.32 3.89
CA ILE A 28 1.17 -0.33 4.47
C ILE A 28 0.97 0.98 3.70
N ALA A 29 0.58 2.01 4.44
CA ALA A 29 0.33 3.34 3.91
C ALA A 29 1.63 4.14 3.78
N ASP A 30 1.76 4.86 2.68
CA ASP A 30 2.84 5.83 2.53
C ASP A 30 2.58 7.09 3.36
N SER A 31 3.66 7.72 3.83
CA SER A 31 3.58 9.00 4.54
C SER A 31 3.67 10.21 3.63
N ILE A 32 4.31 10.11 2.46
CA ILE A 32 4.52 11.22 1.52
C ILE A 32 3.27 11.41 0.66
N VAL A 33 2.75 10.34 0.06
CA VAL A 33 1.61 10.36 -0.85
C VAL A 33 0.36 9.84 -0.14
N PRO A 34 -0.63 10.70 0.19
CA PRO A 34 -1.84 10.28 0.87
C PRO A 34 -2.64 9.26 0.04
N GLY A 35 -3.04 8.16 0.69
CA GLY A 35 -3.83 7.12 0.05
C GLY A 35 -3.02 6.12 -0.78
N PHE A 36 -1.75 6.43 -1.08
CA PHE A 36 -0.83 5.48 -1.69
C PHE A 36 -0.30 4.49 -0.64
N GLY A 37 0.00 3.29 -1.10
CA GLY A 37 0.60 2.27 -0.25
C GLY A 37 0.91 0.99 -0.98
N VAL A 38 1.57 0.08 -0.26
CA VAL A 38 1.87 -1.27 -0.75
C VAL A 38 1.02 -2.28 0.00
N ARG A 39 0.37 -3.16 -0.77
CA ARG A 39 -0.31 -4.34 -0.26
C ARG A 39 0.62 -5.54 -0.40
N VAL A 40 0.88 -6.21 0.71
CA VAL A 40 1.68 -7.45 0.77
C VAL A 40 0.76 -8.61 1.11
N THR A 41 0.79 -9.68 0.33
CA THR A 41 0.02 -10.90 0.62
C THR A 41 0.90 -11.94 1.30
N ASP A 42 0.26 -12.90 1.97
CA ASP A 42 0.84 -14.16 2.43
C ASP A 42 1.69 -14.88 1.37
N LYS A 43 1.26 -14.86 0.10
CA LYS A 43 2.00 -15.38 -1.06
C LYS A 43 3.22 -14.56 -1.49
N ARG A 44 3.70 -13.63 -0.67
CA ARG A 44 4.82 -12.71 -0.96
C ARG A 44 4.59 -11.76 -2.16
N SER A 45 3.37 -11.67 -2.67
CA SER A 45 3.03 -10.71 -3.72
C SER A 45 2.98 -9.30 -3.13
N LYS A 46 3.61 -8.34 -3.82
CA LYS A 46 3.63 -6.93 -3.43
C LYS A 46 2.99 -6.11 -4.55
N THR A 47 1.97 -5.35 -4.22
CA THR A 47 1.18 -4.57 -5.19
C THR A 47 1.04 -3.13 -4.71
N PHE A 48 1.27 -2.18 -5.61
CA PHE A 48 0.97 -0.77 -5.35
C PHE A 48 -0.54 -0.53 -5.43
N VAL A 49 -1.08 0.14 -4.42
CA VAL A 49 -2.51 0.40 -4.30
C VAL A 49 -2.73 1.89 -4.01
N LEU A 50 -3.58 2.53 -4.80
CA LEU A 50 -4.05 3.88 -4.54
C LEU A 50 -5.47 3.84 -3.98
N ARG A 51 -5.62 4.35 -2.77
CA ARG A 51 -6.89 4.61 -2.13
C ARG A 51 -7.26 6.08 -2.30
N THR A 52 -8.20 6.36 -3.18
CA THR A 52 -8.74 7.70 -3.37
C THR A 52 -10.24 7.65 -3.69
N ARG A 53 -10.91 8.79 -3.66
CA ARG A 53 -12.24 8.92 -4.25
C ARG A 53 -12.07 9.13 -5.74
N TYR A 54 -12.44 8.12 -6.53
CA TYR A 54 -12.43 8.25 -7.97
C TYR A 54 -13.64 9.08 -8.42
N PRO A 55 -13.55 9.77 -9.58
CA PRO A 55 -14.69 10.48 -10.15
C PRO A 55 -15.90 9.55 -10.26
N GLY A 56 -17.05 9.96 -9.71
CA GLY A 56 -18.29 9.18 -9.71
C GLY A 56 -18.45 8.21 -8.53
N GLU A 57 -17.46 8.06 -7.64
CA GLU A 57 -17.59 7.22 -6.44
C GLU A 57 -17.84 8.04 -5.17
N THR A 58 -18.90 7.69 -4.43
CA THR A 58 -19.27 8.34 -3.15
C THR A 58 -18.24 8.07 -2.04
N SER A 59 -17.55 6.93 -2.11
CA SER A 59 -16.63 6.44 -1.08
C SER A 59 -15.22 6.23 -1.63
N ALA A 60 -14.21 6.38 -0.77
CA ALA A 60 -12.83 6.13 -1.18
C ALA A 60 -12.58 4.62 -1.38
N SER A 61 -12.38 4.22 -2.63
CA SER A 61 -12.06 2.84 -3.01
C SER A 61 -10.56 2.66 -3.20
N ARG A 62 -10.11 1.39 -3.19
CA ARG A 62 -8.72 1.00 -3.42
C ARG A 62 -8.62 0.42 -4.83
N ARG A 63 -7.74 0.97 -5.66
CA ARG A 63 -7.40 0.37 -6.96
C ARG A 63 -5.93 -0.03 -7.00
N GLU A 64 -5.68 -1.14 -7.66
CA GLU A 64 -4.33 -1.66 -7.88
C GLU A 64 -3.72 -0.91 -9.06
N ILE A 65 -2.52 -0.36 -8.86
CA ILE A 65 -1.76 0.32 -9.91
C ILE A 65 -0.93 -0.72 -10.68
N GLY A 66 -0.25 -1.60 -9.95
CA GLY A 66 0.60 -2.64 -10.53
C GLY A 66 1.43 -3.36 -9.48
N LYS A 67 2.08 -4.46 -9.87
CA LYS A 67 2.99 -5.20 -8.98
C LYS A 67 4.33 -4.49 -8.86
N VAL A 68 4.95 -4.61 -7.69
CA VAL A 68 6.29 -4.06 -7.45
C VAL A 68 7.28 -4.75 -8.37
N GLY A 69 8.01 -3.96 -9.19
CA GLY A 69 8.98 -4.46 -10.16
C GLY A 69 8.43 -4.72 -11.57
N GLU A 70 7.12 -4.55 -11.79
CA GLU A 70 6.49 -4.71 -13.12
C GLU A 70 6.08 -3.38 -13.76
N ILE A 71 6.16 -2.26 -13.03
CA ILE A 71 5.86 -0.91 -13.53
C ILE A 71 7.18 -0.28 -14.01
N ASN A 72 7.24 0.08 -15.29
CA ASN A 72 8.33 0.81 -15.94
C ASN A 72 7.92 2.25 -16.25
#